data_AF-A0A1H2E1Z7-F1
#
_entry.id   AF-A0A1H2E1Z7-F1
#
_cell.length_a   1.000
_cell.length_b   1.000
_cell.length_c   1.000
_cell.angle_alpha   90.00
_cell.angle_beta   90.00
_cell.angle_gamma   90.00
#
_symmetry.space_group_name_H-M   'P 1'
#
loop_
_entity.id
_entity.type
_entity.pdbx_description
1 polymer ?
#
loop_
_entity_poly.entity_id
_entity_poly.type
_entity_poly.pdbx_seq_one_letter_code
_entity_poly.pdbx_strand_id
1 'polypeptide(L)'
;MGVRWKTVWKRVWIGSVVLVGGGILVSMSFPCMCENMHRANTLKTVSNGKQIALVALHPAPDGRQPRYPADFPPGTTAKEYVSYLVKEGFLKEADLKIFSCPGFRAAGRLDDFSEKTLAFKIFRVSADDPPDTVFLVSREKRSPGSKALKKDVVVIYKAGNGEVYPPAEALEPVLQHLPAGRSQTLPP
;
A
#
# COMPACT_ATOMS: atom_id res chain seq x y z
N MET A 1 39.87 10.75 54.17
CA MET A 1 39.80 10.42 52.72
C MET A 1 38.66 9.43 52.36
N GLY A 2 37.47 9.51 52.96
CA GLY A 2 36.42 8.49 52.76
C GLY A 2 35.21 8.90 51.88
N VAL A 3 35.09 10.18 51.52
CA VAL A 3 33.86 10.71 50.89
C VAL A 3 33.88 10.57 49.35
N ARG A 4 35.06 10.55 48.74
CA ARG A 4 35.21 10.52 47.27
C ARG A 4 34.86 9.17 46.64
N TRP A 5 34.98 8.07 47.38
CA TRP A 5 34.76 6.70 46.87
C TRP A 5 33.26 6.34 46.75
N LYS A 6 32.44 6.78 47.71
CA LYS A 6 30.99 6.51 47.72
C LYS A 6 30.27 7.19 46.53
N THR A 7 30.74 8.35 46.09
CA THR A 7 30.16 9.11 44.98
C THR A 7 30.50 8.48 43.61
N VAL A 8 31.71 7.93 43.47
CA VAL A 8 32.13 7.22 42.24
C VAL A 8 31.33 5.92 42.09
N TRP A 9 31.16 5.17 43.17
CA TRP A 9 30.42 3.90 43.13
C TRP A 9 28.94 4.10 42.77
N LYS A 10 28.28 5.13 43.33
CA LYS A 10 26.91 5.49 42.93
C LYS A 10 26.79 5.84 41.44
N ARG A 11 27.75 6.57 40.87
CA ARG A 11 27.73 6.94 39.44
C ARG A 11 27.93 5.75 38.52
N VAL A 12 28.82 4.81 38.89
CA VAL A 12 29.04 3.56 38.14
C VAL A 12 27.78 2.68 38.20
N TRP A 13 27.17 2.53 39.38
CA TRP A 13 25.96 1.72 39.54
C TRP A 13 24.76 2.27 38.75
N ILE A 14 24.52 3.59 38.82
CA ILE A 14 23.46 4.24 38.05
C ILE A 14 23.74 4.15 36.54
N GLY A 15 25.00 4.36 36.13
CA GLY A 15 25.42 4.21 34.74
C GLY A 15 25.15 2.80 34.20
N SER A 16 25.49 1.75 34.96
CA SER A 16 25.23 0.36 34.58
C SER A 16 23.74 0.03 34.51
N VAL A 17 22.91 0.50 35.45
CA VAL A 17 21.45 0.24 35.43
C VAL A 17 20.77 0.90 34.22
N VAL A 18 21.16 2.12 33.84
CA VAL A 18 20.60 2.80 32.67
C VAL A 18 21.02 2.14 31.36
N LEU A 19 22.28 1.68 31.27
CA LEU A 19 22.81 1.07 30.05
C LEU A 19 22.27 -0.35 29.84
N VAL A 20 22.18 -1.15 30.90
CA VAL A 20 21.68 -2.53 30.85
C VAL A 20 20.15 -2.56 30.84
N GLY A 21 19.49 -1.82 31.74
CA GLY A 21 18.03 -1.76 31.81
C GLY A 21 17.41 -1.04 30.61
N GLY A 22 17.96 0.11 30.22
CA GLY A 22 17.49 0.86 29.05
C GLY A 22 17.82 0.17 27.74
N GLY A 23 19.03 -0.37 27.58
CA GLY A 23 19.46 -1.02 26.32
C GLY A 23 18.72 -2.33 26.03
N ILE A 24 18.46 -3.16 27.04
CA ILE A 24 17.81 -4.47 26.85
C ILE A 24 16.31 -4.31 26.60
N LEU A 25 15.62 -3.43 27.34
CA LEU A 25 14.19 -3.18 27.12
C LEU A 25 13.92 -2.54 25.76
N VAL A 26 14.78 -1.60 25.33
CA VAL A 26 14.64 -0.94 24.04
C VAL A 26 14.93 -1.93 22.89
N SER A 27 15.97 -2.76 23.00
CA SER A 27 16.33 -3.72 21.94
C SER A 27 15.32 -4.86 21.74
N MET A 28 14.62 -5.31 22.80
CA MET A 28 13.57 -6.33 22.67
C MET A 28 12.24 -5.79 22.14
N SER A 29 11.99 -4.48 22.26
CA SER A 29 10.72 -3.87 21.84
C SER A 29 10.67 -3.53 20.34
N PHE A 30 11.84 -3.26 19.72
CA PHE A 30 11.96 -2.87 18.32
C PHE A 30 11.43 -3.88 17.29
N PRO A 31 11.75 -5.19 17.35
CA PRO A 31 11.28 -6.13 16.35
C PRO A 31 9.74 -6.26 16.35
N CYS A 32 9.11 -6.24 17.52
CA CYS A 32 7.64 -6.31 17.65
C CYS A 32 6.93 -5.07 17.07
N MET A 33 7.51 -3.86 17.24
CA MET A 33 6.94 -2.64 16.67
C MET A 33 7.00 -2.63 15.14
N CYS A 34 8.10 -3.10 14.55
CA CYS A 34 8.26 -3.18 13.10
C CYS A 34 7.23 -4.12 12.45
N GLU A 35 6.97 -5.28 13.06
CA GLU A 35 6.00 -6.26 12.56
C GLU A 35 4.56 -5.73 12.63
N ASN A 36 4.19 -5.09 13.74
CA ASN A 36 2.87 -4.48 13.90
C ASN A 36 2.63 -3.32 12.91
N MET A 37 3.65 -2.48 12.69
CA MET A 37 3.58 -1.42 11.69
C MET A 37 3.46 -1.96 10.26
N HIS A 38 4.14 -3.07 9.96
CA HIS A 38 4.02 -3.73 8.66
C HIS A 38 2.59 -4.23 8.43
N ARG A 39 2.05 -5.00 9.38
CA ARG A 39 0.68 -5.52 9.32
C ARG A 39 -0.37 -4.40 9.20
N ALA A 40 -0.21 -3.32 9.95
CA ALA A 40 -1.11 -2.17 9.87
C ALA A 40 -1.09 -1.50 8.48
N ASN A 41 0.09 -1.37 7.87
CA ASN A 41 0.22 -0.82 6.52
C ASN A 41 -0.37 -1.76 5.45
N THR A 42 -0.19 -3.07 5.59
CA THR A 42 -0.77 -4.07 4.68
C THR A 42 -2.30 -4.04 4.74
N LEU A 43 -2.89 -4.06 5.95
CA LEU A 43 -4.35 -3.95 6.13
C LEU A 43 -4.91 -2.64 5.57
N LYS A 44 -4.20 -1.53 5.76
CA LYS A 44 -4.57 -0.24 5.17
C LYS A 44 -4.54 -0.29 3.63
N THR A 45 -3.54 -0.97 3.06
CA THR A 45 -3.40 -1.14 1.61
C THR A 45 -4.55 -1.98 1.04
N VAL A 46 -4.93 -3.07 1.73
CA VAL A 46 -6.12 -3.87 1.39
C VAL A 46 -7.38 -3.03 1.47
N SER A 47 -7.59 -2.29 2.56
CA SER A 47 -8.76 -1.43 2.73
C SER A 47 -8.86 -0.38 1.63
N ASN A 48 -7.75 0.28 1.30
CA ASN A 48 -7.71 1.26 0.21
C ASN A 48 -8.02 0.59 -1.13
N GLY A 49 -7.41 -0.57 -1.42
CA GLY A 49 -7.66 -1.32 -2.64
C GLY A 49 -9.12 -1.72 -2.84
N LYS A 50 -9.77 -2.18 -1.76
CA LYS A 50 -11.22 -2.49 -1.76
C LYS A 50 -12.07 -1.25 -2.01
N GLN A 51 -11.75 -0.12 -1.38
CA GLN A 51 -12.46 1.14 -1.63
C GLN A 51 -12.33 1.59 -3.08
N ILE A 52 -11.15 1.45 -3.68
CA ILE A 52 -10.92 1.75 -5.09
C ILE A 52 -11.78 0.84 -5.98
N ALA A 53 -11.81 -0.46 -5.72
CA ALA A 53 -12.64 -1.40 -6.48
C ALA A 53 -14.13 -1.08 -6.37
N LEU A 54 -14.61 -0.77 -5.16
CA LEU A 54 -16.00 -0.35 -4.94
C LEU A 54 -16.36 0.89 -5.76
N VAL A 55 -15.52 1.94 -5.70
CA VAL A 55 -15.78 3.19 -6.44
C VAL A 55 -15.64 3.02 -7.95
N ALA A 56 -14.75 2.15 -8.42
CA ALA A 56 -14.42 2.01 -9.84
C ALA A 56 -15.29 0.99 -10.59
N LEU A 57 -15.86 -0.01 -9.89
CA LEU A 57 -16.54 -1.14 -10.54
C LEU A 57 -18.01 -1.25 -10.16
N HIS A 58 -18.43 -0.68 -9.03
CA HIS A 58 -19.81 -0.78 -8.56
C HIS A 58 -20.58 0.52 -8.79
N PRO A 59 -21.89 0.43 -9.03
CA PRO A 59 -22.72 1.62 -9.18
C PRO A 59 -22.75 2.45 -7.90
N ALA A 60 -22.71 3.76 -8.07
CA ALA A 60 -22.90 4.72 -6.99
C ALA A 60 -24.37 4.70 -6.51
N PRO A 61 -24.67 5.20 -5.29
CA PRO A 61 -26.03 5.19 -4.73
C PRO A 61 -27.06 5.96 -5.56
N ASP A 62 -26.62 6.87 -6.42
CA ASP A 62 -27.44 7.64 -7.37
C ASP A 62 -27.73 6.88 -8.68
N GLY A 63 -27.30 5.62 -8.79
CA GLY A 63 -27.51 4.76 -9.95
C GLY A 63 -26.50 4.98 -11.08
N ARG A 64 -25.53 5.90 -10.93
CA ARG A 64 -24.48 6.11 -11.93
C ARG A 64 -23.44 5.01 -11.83
N GLN A 65 -23.10 4.39 -12.96
CA GLN A 65 -22.04 3.39 -13.01
C GLN A 65 -20.78 3.97 -13.67
N PRO A 66 -19.61 3.87 -13.02
CA PRO A 66 -18.35 4.25 -13.64
C PRO A 66 -18.05 3.32 -14.83
N ARG A 67 -17.40 3.85 -15.86
CA ARG A 67 -16.89 3.03 -16.95
C ARG A 67 -15.78 2.10 -16.46
N TYR A 68 -15.75 0.90 -17.03
CA TYR A 68 -14.69 -0.05 -16.77
C TYR A 68 -13.38 0.46 -17.38
N PRO A 69 -12.22 0.16 -16.78
CA PRO A 69 -10.92 0.50 -17.36
C PRO A 69 -10.72 0.00 -18.80
N ALA A 70 -11.33 -1.13 -19.17
CA ALA A 70 -11.27 -1.68 -20.53
C ALA A 70 -11.96 -0.79 -21.58
N ASP A 71 -12.93 0.03 -21.18
CA ASP A 71 -13.73 0.89 -22.07
C ASP A 71 -12.95 2.08 -22.63
N PHE A 72 -11.78 2.36 -22.06
CA PHE A 72 -10.87 3.42 -22.51
C PHE A 72 -9.96 2.91 -23.63
N PRO A 73 -9.34 3.75 -24.47
CA PRO A 73 -8.39 3.28 -25.49
C PRO A 73 -7.20 2.52 -24.86
N PRO A 74 -6.59 1.55 -25.57
CA PRO A 74 -5.34 0.93 -25.13
C PRO A 74 -4.27 1.99 -24.85
N GLY A 75 -3.49 1.81 -23.77
CA GLY A 75 -2.48 2.77 -23.35
C GLY A 75 -2.95 3.78 -22.30
N THR A 76 -4.25 3.83 -21.97
CA THR A 76 -4.73 4.65 -20.84
C THR A 76 -4.04 4.26 -19.55
N THR A 77 -3.40 5.24 -18.92
CA THR A 77 -2.64 5.05 -17.69
C THR A 77 -3.57 4.96 -16.47
N ALA A 78 -3.07 4.39 -15.38
CA ALA A 78 -3.81 4.38 -14.11
C ALA A 78 -4.13 5.81 -13.62
N LYS A 79 -3.23 6.78 -13.89
CA LYS A 79 -3.47 8.20 -13.58
C LYS A 79 -4.66 8.74 -14.35
N GLU A 80 -4.74 8.50 -15.65
CA GLU A 80 -5.83 9.00 -16.50
C GLU A 80 -7.18 8.42 -16.08
N TYR A 81 -7.23 7.12 -15.77
CA TYR A 81 -8.45 6.49 -15.28
C TYR A 81 -8.93 7.07 -13.95
N VAL A 82 -8.03 7.26 -12.98
CA VAL A 82 -8.38 7.91 -11.70
C VAL A 82 -8.79 9.37 -11.91
N SER A 83 -8.15 10.07 -12.87
CA SER A 83 -8.52 11.44 -13.22
C SER A 83 -9.95 11.52 -13.78
N TYR A 84 -10.36 10.52 -14.57
CA TYR A 84 -11.75 10.37 -15.02
C TYR A 84 -12.70 10.18 -13.83
N LEU A 85 -12.39 9.27 -12.90
CA LEU A 85 -13.22 9.03 -11.72
C LEU A 85 -13.42 10.30 -10.88
N VAL A 86 -12.38 11.14 -10.75
CA VAL A 86 -12.48 12.43 -10.06
C VAL A 86 -13.34 13.42 -10.83
N LYS A 87 -13.11 13.57 -12.14
CA LYS A 87 -13.82 14.55 -12.98
C LYS A 87 -15.32 14.27 -13.09
N GLU A 88 -15.70 12.99 -13.16
CA GLU A 88 -17.11 12.58 -13.21
C GLU A 88 -17.79 12.58 -11.82
N GLY A 89 -17.04 12.85 -10.75
CA GLY A 89 -17.57 12.93 -9.38
C GLY A 89 -17.73 11.60 -8.67
N PHE A 90 -17.22 10.49 -9.22
CA PHE A 90 -17.19 9.18 -8.53
C PHE A 90 -16.19 9.17 -7.37
N LEU A 91 -15.11 9.95 -7.47
CA LEU A 91 -14.09 10.10 -6.45
C LEU A 91 -13.90 11.59 -6.10
N LYS A 92 -13.74 11.93 -4.82
CA LYS A 92 -13.37 13.31 -4.43
C LYS A 92 -11.86 13.47 -4.49
N GLU A 93 -11.36 14.68 -4.75
CA GLU A 93 -9.92 14.95 -4.75
C GLU A 93 -9.25 14.58 -3.41
N ALA A 94 -9.96 14.78 -2.30
CA ALA A 94 -9.49 14.41 -0.97
C ALA A 94 -9.26 12.89 -0.80
N ASP A 95 -9.86 12.07 -1.65
CA ASP A 95 -9.73 10.61 -1.64
C ASP A 95 -8.53 10.13 -2.47
N LEU A 96 -7.87 11.00 -3.25
CA LEU A 96 -6.64 10.64 -4.00
C LEU A 96 -5.51 10.12 -3.09
N LYS A 97 -5.55 10.46 -1.79
CA LYS A 97 -4.66 9.92 -0.77
C LYS A 97 -4.70 8.39 -0.66
N ILE A 98 -5.83 7.74 -0.98
CA ILE A 98 -5.96 6.28 -0.89
C ILE A 98 -5.07 5.56 -1.91
N PHE A 99 -4.76 6.23 -3.03
CA PHE A 99 -3.91 5.73 -4.10
C PHE A 99 -2.41 6.00 -3.87
N SER A 100 -2.04 6.74 -2.82
CA SER A 100 -0.65 7.17 -2.60
C SER A 100 0.17 6.12 -1.85
N CYS A 101 1.41 5.86 -2.30
CA CYS A 101 2.32 4.96 -1.59
C CYS A 101 2.64 5.47 -0.18
N PRO A 102 2.67 4.59 0.85
CA PRO A 102 3.23 4.93 2.15
C PRO A 102 4.65 5.47 2.03
N GLY A 103 4.95 6.59 2.70
CA GLY A 103 6.26 7.24 2.65
C GLY A 103 6.47 8.21 1.49
N PHE A 104 5.50 8.35 0.58
CA PHE A 104 5.45 9.45 -0.39
C PHE A 104 4.40 10.47 0.04
N ARG A 105 4.57 11.73 -0.41
CA ARG A 105 3.56 12.77 -0.15
C ARG A 105 2.23 12.32 -0.77
N ALA A 106 1.19 12.26 0.06
CA ALA A 106 -0.15 11.94 -0.42
C ALA A 106 -0.62 13.03 -1.39
N ALA A 107 -1.14 12.63 -2.55
CA ALA A 107 -1.77 13.56 -3.46
C ALA A 107 -3.11 14.01 -2.84
N GLY A 108 -3.24 15.30 -2.56
CA GLY A 108 -4.49 15.91 -2.08
C GLY A 108 -5.27 16.63 -3.19
N ARG A 109 -4.69 16.72 -4.38
CA ARG A 109 -5.22 17.38 -5.57
C ARG A 109 -4.84 16.59 -6.80
N LEU A 110 -5.62 16.73 -7.88
CA LEU A 110 -5.37 16.00 -9.12
C LEU A 110 -4.06 16.42 -9.80
N ASP A 111 -3.67 17.69 -9.67
CA ASP A 111 -2.42 18.22 -10.23
C ASP A 111 -1.16 17.58 -9.62
N ASP A 112 -1.23 17.27 -8.31
CA ASP A 112 -0.17 16.60 -7.57
C ASP A 112 -0.15 15.08 -7.81
N PHE A 113 -1.17 14.55 -8.49
CA PHE A 113 -1.32 13.12 -8.72
C PHE A 113 -0.39 12.65 -9.85
N SER A 114 0.48 11.70 -9.53
CA SER A 114 1.47 11.18 -10.47
C SER A 114 1.46 9.66 -10.49
N GLU A 115 1.65 9.08 -11.67
CA GLU A 115 1.83 7.64 -11.80
C GLU A 115 3.09 7.15 -11.04
N LYS A 116 4.07 8.05 -10.86
CA LYS A 116 5.27 7.80 -10.05
C LYS A 116 4.99 7.71 -8.55
N THR A 117 3.83 8.16 -8.05
CA THR A 117 3.47 8.09 -6.62
C THR A 117 2.33 7.12 -6.33
N LEU A 118 1.74 6.50 -7.37
CA LEU A 118 0.72 5.47 -7.24
C LEU A 118 1.20 4.22 -6.50
N ALA A 119 0.41 3.81 -5.50
CA ALA A 119 0.55 2.57 -4.73
C ALA A 119 0.01 1.35 -5.44
N PHE A 120 -0.76 1.51 -6.51
CA PHE A 120 -1.43 0.41 -7.17
C PHE A 120 -1.19 0.45 -8.68
N LYS A 121 -1.06 -0.73 -9.28
CA LYS A 121 -1.21 -0.94 -10.72
C LYS A 121 -2.66 -1.33 -10.95
N ILE A 122 -3.37 -0.56 -11.78
CA ILE A 122 -4.75 -0.86 -12.18
C ILE A 122 -4.70 -1.62 -13.51
N PHE A 123 -5.41 -2.74 -13.57
CA PHE A 123 -5.53 -3.61 -14.73
C PHE A 123 -6.80 -3.24 -15.49
N ARG A 124 -6.79 -3.41 -16.81
CA ARG A 124 -7.91 -2.93 -17.62
C ARG A 124 -9.08 -3.92 -17.63
N VAL A 125 -9.75 -4.11 -16.50
CA VAL A 125 -10.88 -5.05 -16.37
C VAL A 125 -12.08 -4.53 -17.18
N SER A 126 -12.90 -5.44 -17.69
CA SER A 126 -14.14 -5.22 -18.45
C SER A 126 -15.37 -5.74 -17.69
N ALA A 127 -16.56 -5.37 -18.15
CA ALA A 127 -17.82 -5.88 -17.60
C ALA A 127 -18.00 -7.39 -17.79
N ASP A 128 -17.42 -7.96 -18.86
CA ASP A 128 -17.54 -9.38 -19.21
C ASP A 128 -16.49 -10.27 -18.52
N ASP A 129 -15.43 -9.67 -17.97
CA ASP A 129 -14.38 -10.42 -17.26
C ASP A 129 -14.94 -11.18 -16.05
N PRO A 130 -14.43 -12.38 -15.73
CA PRO A 130 -14.82 -13.13 -14.55
C PRO A 130 -14.67 -12.35 -13.22
N PRO A 131 -15.46 -12.64 -12.18
CA PRO A 131 -15.41 -11.94 -10.89
C PRO A 131 -14.06 -12.08 -10.16
N ASP A 132 -13.36 -13.17 -10.41
CA ASP A 132 -12.01 -13.48 -9.92
C ASP A 132 -10.90 -12.81 -10.74
N THR A 133 -11.23 -11.97 -11.73
CA THR A 133 -10.22 -11.24 -12.52
C THR A 133 -9.50 -10.20 -11.67
N VAL A 134 -8.18 -10.13 -11.78
CA VAL A 134 -7.35 -9.13 -11.08
C VAL A 134 -7.66 -7.73 -11.58
N PHE A 135 -8.10 -6.87 -10.67
CA PHE A 135 -8.39 -5.48 -10.93
C PHE A 135 -7.23 -4.55 -10.57
N LEU A 136 -6.63 -4.73 -9.38
CA LEU A 136 -5.46 -3.96 -9.01
C LEU A 136 -4.48 -4.76 -8.15
N VAL A 137 -3.21 -4.39 -8.24
CA VAL A 137 -2.11 -4.98 -7.46
C VAL A 137 -1.27 -3.88 -6.83
N SER A 138 -0.90 -4.03 -5.56
CA SER A 138 -0.02 -3.07 -4.90
C SER A 138 1.37 -3.05 -5.55
N ARG A 139 1.92 -1.86 -5.76
CA ARG A 139 3.28 -1.66 -6.23
C ARG A 139 4.21 -1.53 -5.03
N GLU A 140 5.33 -2.24 -5.08
CA GLU A 140 6.42 -1.94 -4.18
C GLU A 140 7.11 -0.66 -4.66
N LYS A 141 7.07 0.40 -3.84
CA LYS A 141 7.95 1.55 -4.03
C LYS A 141 8.84 1.70 -2.83
N ARG A 142 10.14 1.68 -3.10
CA ARG A 142 11.17 1.93 -2.12
C ARG A 142 11.04 3.37 -1.64
N SER A 143 10.66 3.56 -0.38
CA SER A 143 10.77 4.87 0.25
C SER A 143 12.27 5.25 0.30
N PRO A 144 12.65 6.49 -0.07
CA PRO A 144 14.03 6.94 0.01
C PRO A 144 14.60 6.69 1.42
N GLY A 145 15.69 5.93 1.53
CA GLY A 145 16.35 5.63 2.81
C GLY A 145 15.91 4.34 3.52
N SER A 146 14.89 3.61 3.02
CA SER A 146 14.53 2.30 3.59
C SER A 146 15.34 1.16 2.93
N LYS A 147 16.01 0.33 3.74
CA LYS A 147 16.36 -1.04 3.33
C LYS A 147 15.03 -1.76 3.11
N ALA A 148 14.82 -2.36 1.93
CA ALA A 148 13.56 -2.96 1.58
C ALA A 148 13.29 -4.18 2.47
N LEU A 149 12.37 -4.04 3.43
CA LEU A 149 11.62 -5.21 3.90
C LEU A 149 10.74 -5.61 2.72
N LYS A 150 10.88 -6.86 2.24
CA LYS A 150 9.98 -7.46 1.24
C LYS A 150 8.56 -7.24 1.74
N LYS A 151 7.81 -6.33 1.11
CA LYS A 151 6.43 -6.04 1.53
C LYS A 151 5.49 -7.02 0.87
N ASP A 152 4.50 -7.50 1.61
CA ASP A 152 3.42 -8.30 1.03
C ASP A 152 2.77 -7.58 -0.15
N VAL A 153 2.38 -8.37 -1.15
CA VAL A 153 1.68 -7.89 -2.33
C VAL A 153 0.18 -8.06 -2.09
N VAL A 154 -0.54 -6.96 -2.18
CA VAL A 154 -2.00 -6.94 -2.12
C VAL A 154 -2.56 -7.08 -3.53
N VAL A 155 -3.41 -8.08 -3.74
CA VAL A 155 -4.14 -8.31 -4.98
C VAL A 155 -5.62 -8.08 -4.69
N ILE A 156 -6.27 -7.24 -5.50
CA ILE A 156 -7.72 -6.99 -5.42
C ILE A 156 -8.35 -7.42 -6.74
N TYR A 157 -9.42 -8.19 -6.63
CA TYR A 157 -10.14 -8.75 -7.77
C TYR A 157 -11.38 -7.91 -8.12
N LYS A 158 -11.97 -8.17 -9.28
CA LYS A 158 -13.17 -7.49 -9.79
C LYS A 158 -14.34 -7.55 -8.82
N ALA A 159 -14.53 -8.69 -8.13
CA ALA A 159 -15.58 -8.85 -7.12
C ALA A 159 -15.37 -8.02 -5.85
N GLY A 160 -14.23 -7.32 -5.71
CA GLY A 160 -13.91 -6.48 -4.55
C GLY A 160 -13.32 -7.23 -3.36
N ASN A 161 -13.11 -8.55 -3.46
CA ASN A 161 -12.27 -9.29 -2.52
C ASN A 161 -10.80 -8.90 -2.70
N GLY A 162 -10.06 -8.98 -1.60
CA GLY A 162 -8.66 -8.59 -1.56
C GLY A 162 -7.86 -9.59 -0.75
N GLU A 163 -6.75 -10.03 -1.31
CA GLU A 163 -5.86 -11.04 -0.76
C GLU A 163 -4.44 -10.50 -0.64
N VAL A 164 -3.70 -11.09 0.29
CA VAL A 164 -2.34 -10.67 0.64
C VAL A 164 -1.43 -11.85 0.39
N TYR A 165 -0.41 -11.63 -0.44
CA TYR A 165 0.52 -12.66 -0.85
C TYR A 165 1.95 -12.28 -0.45
N PRO A 166 2.75 -13.24 0.00
CA PRO A 166 4.20 -13.08 0.01
C PRO A 166 4.69 -12.73 -1.41
N PRO A 167 5.72 -11.88 -1.58
CA PRO A 167 6.18 -11.49 -2.91
C PRO A 167 6.56 -12.63 -3.86
N ALA A 168 7.03 -13.75 -3.31
CA ALA A 168 7.39 -14.93 -4.09
C ALA A 168 6.18 -15.68 -4.66
N GLU A 169 5.02 -15.55 -4.02
CA GLU A 169 3.80 -16.31 -4.33
C GLU A 169 2.79 -15.46 -5.10
N ALA A 170 2.90 -14.12 -5.04
CA ALA A 170 1.96 -13.21 -5.68
C ALA A 170 1.89 -13.32 -7.21
N LEU A 171 2.91 -13.91 -7.84
CA LEU A 171 2.98 -14.00 -9.30
C LEU A 171 1.93 -14.95 -9.88
N GLU A 172 1.77 -16.12 -9.26
CA GLU A 172 0.87 -17.16 -9.73
C GLU A 172 -0.60 -16.71 -9.82
N PRO A 173 -1.23 -16.18 -8.75
CA PRO A 173 -2.61 -15.73 -8.80
C PRO A 173 -2.77 -14.52 -9.74
N VAL A 174 -1.75 -13.66 -9.84
CA VAL A 174 -1.81 -12.55 -10.77
C VAL A 174 -1.89 -13.05 -12.20
N LEU A 175 -1.06 -14.02 -12.58
CA LEU A 175 -1.02 -14.58 -13.94
C LEU A 175 -2.25 -15.42 -14.28
N GLN A 176 -2.74 -16.23 -13.35
CA GLN A 176 -3.90 -17.11 -13.55
C GLN A 176 -5.18 -16.31 -13.78
N HIS A 177 -5.31 -15.17 -13.10
CA HIS A 177 -6.53 -14.37 -13.10
C HIS A 177 -6.36 -13.03 -13.85
N LEU A 178 -5.42 -12.96 -14.81
CA LEU A 178 -5.29 -11.78 -15.67
C LEU A 178 -6.51 -11.64 -16.60
N PRO A 179 -6.98 -10.42 -16.86
CA PRO A 179 -7.95 -10.17 -17.92
C PRO A 179 -7.40 -10.66 -19.28
N ALA A 180 -8.27 -11.28 -20.08
CA ALA A 180 -7.90 -11.99 -21.30
C ALA A 180 -7.09 -11.13 -22.30
N GLY A 181 -6.12 -11.75 -22.98
CA GLY A 181 -5.31 -11.11 -24.02
C GLY A 181 -4.19 -10.19 -23.52
N ARG A 182 -3.73 -10.34 -22.27
CA ARG A 182 -2.68 -9.49 -21.70
C ARG A 182 -1.54 -10.27 -21.09
N SER A 183 -0.34 -10.01 -21.61
CA SER A 183 0.93 -10.30 -20.96
C SER A 183 1.32 -9.11 -20.06
N GLN A 184 1.89 -9.37 -18.88
CA GLN A 184 2.49 -8.32 -18.07
C GLN A 184 3.96 -8.58 -17.80
N THR A 185 4.78 -7.61 -18.21
CA THR A 185 5.92 -7.18 -17.41
C THR A 185 5.40 -6.75 -16.03
N LEU A 186 5.80 -7.52 -15.02
CA LEU A 186 5.60 -7.18 -13.61
C LEU A 186 6.20 -5.79 -13.32
N PRO A 187 5.64 -5.03 -12.37
CA PRO A 187 6.42 -3.94 -11.80
C PRO A 187 7.73 -4.52 -11.22
N PRO A 188 8.89 -3.88 -11.45
CA PRO A 188 10.12 -4.23 -10.75
C PRO A 188 9.98 -4.00 -9.24
#